data_AF-A0A7C4R6T9-F1
#
_entry.id   AF-A0A7C4R6T9-F1
#
_cell.length_a   1.000
_cell.length_b   1.000
_cell.length_c   1.000
_cell.angle_alpha   90.00
_cell.angle_beta   90.00
_cell.angle_gamma   90.00
#
_symmetry.space_group_name_H-M   'P 1'
#
loop_
_entity.id
_entity.type
_entity.pdbx_description
1 polymer ?
#
loop_
_entity_poly.entity_id
_entity_poly.type
_entity_poly.pdbx_seq_one_letter_code
_entity_poly.pdbx_strand_id
1 'polypeptide(L)' 'MQLKVLERKQNEIMVEIDGEGHTLCNLLESVLLEDNEVE' A
#
# COMPACT_ATOMS: atom_id res chain seq x y z
N MET A 1 -0.38 -12.97 -6.23
CA MET A 1 -0.91 -12.00 -5.26
C MET A 1 -1.19 -12.66 -3.91
N GLN A 2 -0.27 -12.45 -2.98
CA GLN A 2 -0.45 -12.72 -1.55
C GLN A 2 -0.17 -11.42 -0.81
N LEU A 3 -1.00 -11.06 0.16
CA LEU A 3 -0.84 -9.84 0.94
C LEU A 3 -0.52 -10.21 2.38
N LYS A 4 0.55 -9.63 2.90
CA LYS A 4 1.03 -9.85 4.26
C LYS A 4 1.13 -8.52 4.98
N VAL A 5 0.48 -8.41 6.12
CA VAL A 5 0.63 -7.23 6.99
C VAL A 5 1.91 -7.42 7.78
N LEU A 6 2.87 -6.51 7.57
CA LEU A 6 4.14 -6.49 8.30
C LEU A 6 4.00 -5.73 9.61
N GLU A 7 3.31 -4.58 9.57
CA GLU A 7 3.10 -3.73 10.74
C GLU A 7 1.75 -3.03 10.64
N ARG A 8 1.12 -2.80 11.80
CA ARG A 8 -0.12 -2.04 11.89
C ARG A 8 -0.05 -1.09 13.09
N LYS A 9 -0.17 0.20 12.83
CA LYS A 9 -0.32 1.27 13.82
C LYS A 9 -1.71 1.87 13.70
N GLN A 10 -2.00 2.89 14.50
CA GLN A 10 -3.32 3.50 14.55
C GLN A 10 -3.75 4.11 13.21
N ASN A 11 -2.84 4.80 12.50
CA ASN A 11 -3.09 5.49 11.23
C ASN A 11 -2.12 5.07 10.12
N GLU A 12 -1.38 3.98 10.30
CA GLU A 12 -0.37 3.52 9.34
C GLU A 12 -0.45 1.99 9.24
N ILE A 13 -0.28 1.47 8.04
CA ILE A 13 -0.17 0.03 7.79
C ILE A 13 0.97 -0.22 6.82
N MET A 14 1.82 -1.18 7.17
CA MET A 14 2.87 -1.68 6.29
C MET A 14 2.46 -3.04 5.76
N VAL A 15 2.36 -3.16 4.44
CA VAL A 15 1.96 -4.38 3.75
C VAL A 15 3.02 -4.80 2.75
N GLU A 16 3.23 -6.11 2.65
CA GLU A 16 4.02 -6.75 1.60
C GLU A 16 3.07 -7.42 0.62
N ILE A 17 3.27 -7.18 -0.67
CA ILE A 17 2.48 -7.77 -1.75
C ILE A 17 3.41 -8.65 -2.57
N ASP A 18 3.22 -9.96 -2.47
CA ASP A 18 4.02 -10.94 -3.21
C ASP A 18 3.35 -11.35 -4.52
N GLY A 19 4.18 -11.46 -5.57
CA GLY A 19 3.79 -11.84 -6.93
C GLY A 19 3.35 -10.67 -7.82
N GLU A 20 3.54 -9.43 -7.38
CA GLU A 20 3.22 -8.21 -8.15
C GLU A 20 4.49 -7.37 -8.34
N GLY A 21 4.64 -6.74 -9.51
CA GLY A 21 5.80 -5.89 -9.83
C GLY A 21 5.60 -4.43 -9.44
N HIS A 22 6.62 -3.60 -9.69
CA HIS A 22 6.62 -2.16 -9.36
C HIS A 22 5.42 -1.37 -9.92
N THR A 23 4.84 -1.81 -11.04
CA THR A 23 3.66 -1.17 -11.66
C THR A 23 2.48 -1.10 -10.68
N LEU A 24 2.24 -2.13 -9.87
CA LEU A 24 1.16 -2.11 -8.90
C LEU A 24 1.42 -1.09 -7.78
N CYS A 25 2.62 -1.10 -7.20
CA CYS A 25 2.98 -0.18 -6.13
C CYS A 25 2.89 1.28 -6.57
N ASN A 26 3.37 1.61 -7.77
CA ASN A 26 3.33 2.98 -8.28
C ASN A 26 1.90 3.45 -8.55
N LEU A 27 1.03 2.57 -9.05
CA LEU A 27 -0.38 2.89 -9.26
C LEU A 27 -1.10 3.07 -7.92
N LEU A 28 -0.87 2.16 -6.98
CA LEU A 28 -1.45 2.23 -5.65
C LEU A 28 -1.04 3.51 -4.92
N GLU A 29 0.23 3.88 -4.97
CA GLU A 29 0.74 5.14 -4.41
C GLU A 29 0.05 6.34 -5.05
N SER A 30 -0.02 6.39 -6.39
CA SER A 30 -0.66 7.51 -7.10
C SER A 30 -2.13 7.67 -6.70
N VAL A 31 -2.88 6.57 -6.62
CA VAL A 31 -4.32 6.59 -6.26
C VAL A 31 -4.53 6.95 -4.79
N LEU A 32 -3.68 6.47 -3.89
CA LEU A 32 -3.77 6.79 -2.47
C LEU A 32 -3.50 8.28 -2.20
N LEU A 33 -2.56 8.90 -2.92
CA LEU A 33 -2.27 10.33 -2.82
C LEU A 33 -3.38 11.24 -3.35
N GLU A 34 -4.35 10.70 -4.11
CA GLU A 34 -5.53 11.46 -4.53
C GLU A 34 -6.57 11.61 -3.41
N ASP A 35 -6.51 10.76 -2.39
CA ASP A 35 -7.39 10.82 -1.22
C ASP A 35 -6.85 11.83 -0.20
N ASN A 36 -7.71 12.74 0.26
CA ASN A 36 -7.31 13.81 1.19
C ASN A 36 -7.22 13.31 2.64
N GLU A 37 -7.70 12.10 2.93
CA GLU A 37 -7.59 11.47 4.24
C GLU A 37 -6.30 10.64 4.40
N VAL A 38 -5.54 10.45 3.31
CA VAL A 38 -4.26 9.75 3.30
C VAL A 38 -3.12 10.77 3.35
N GLU A 39 -2.23 10.63 4.32
CA GLU A 39 -1.00 11.43 4.48
C GLU A 39 0.22 10.81 3.79
#